data_AF-A0A3C0YNC2-F1
#
_entry.id   AF-A0A3C0YNC2-F1
#
_cell.length_a   1.000
_cell.length_b   1.000
_cell.length_c   1.000
_cell.angle_alpha   90.00
_cell.angle_beta   90.00
_cell.angle_gamma   90.00
#
_symmetry.space_group_name_H-M   'P 1'
#
loop_
_entity.id
_entity.type
_entity.pdbx_description
1 polymer ?
#
loop_
_entity_poly.entity_id
_entity_poly.type
_entity_poly.pdbx_seq_one_letter_code
_entity_poly.pdbx_strand_id
1 'polypeptide(L)'
;IAEEVFMKQMSTGASNDFERATKLARDMVTRYGMSDKLGTMVYVGQDQDSFFGAMSSKTISEATQQKVDAEIRRILDEQYSVARKLIEKNRRKVEAMAKALLEYETIDADQINDIMAGKKVRPPKPKQETNPPKGDKGSSGTKVAVVPQPSAKG
;
A
#
# COMPACT_ATOMS: atom_id res chain seq x y z
N ILE A 1 -7.60 8.94 -12.58
CA ILE A 1 -8.37 10.11 -12.07
C ILE A 1 -7.57 11.40 -12.16
N ALA A 2 -6.42 11.55 -11.47
CA ALA A 2 -5.64 12.80 -11.52
C ALA A 2 -5.25 13.17 -12.96
N GLU A 3 -4.68 12.23 -13.73
CA GLU A 3 -4.36 12.44 -15.15
C GLU A 3 -5.59 12.86 -15.98
N GLU A 4 -6.75 12.28 -15.71
CA GLU A 4 -7.99 12.65 -16.40
C GLU A 4 -8.41 14.11 -16.06
N VAL A 5 -8.34 14.50 -14.78
CA VAL A 5 -8.76 15.83 -14.30
C VAL A 5 -7.78 16.94 -14.74
N PHE A 6 -6.49 16.64 -14.83
CA PHE A 6 -5.45 17.64 -15.10
C PHE A 6 -4.96 17.62 -16.56
N MET A 7 -4.93 16.45 -17.20
CA MET A 7 -4.37 16.23 -18.53
C MET A 7 -5.43 15.81 -19.55
N LYS A 8 -6.68 15.55 -19.13
CA LYS A 8 -7.79 15.10 -20.00
C LYS A 8 -7.46 13.84 -20.80
N GLN A 9 -6.61 12.98 -20.24
CA GLN A 9 -6.14 11.75 -20.87
C GLN A 9 -6.30 10.58 -19.90
N MET A 10 -6.48 9.39 -20.48
CA MET A 10 -6.44 8.12 -19.78
C MET A 10 -5.13 7.42 -20.18
N SER A 11 -4.38 6.94 -19.19
CA SER A 11 -3.16 6.17 -19.41
C SER A 11 -3.33 4.72 -18.97
N THR A 12 -2.42 3.85 -19.42
CA THR A 12 -2.33 2.46 -18.99
C THR A 12 -1.61 2.29 -17.64
N GLY A 13 -1.04 3.35 -17.07
CA GLY A 13 -0.24 3.30 -15.84
C GLY A 13 -1.05 2.91 -14.59
N ALA A 14 -2.37 3.10 -14.62
CA ALA A 14 -3.27 2.78 -13.51
C ALA A 14 -3.87 1.35 -13.58
N SER A 15 -3.41 0.49 -14.49
CA SER A 15 -3.95 -0.86 -14.69
C SER A 15 -3.97 -1.71 -13.42
N ASN A 16 -2.87 -1.70 -12.66
CA ASN A 16 -2.74 -2.41 -11.39
C ASN A 16 -3.72 -1.91 -10.32
N ASP A 17 -4.01 -0.60 -10.29
CA ASP A 17 -5.00 -0.05 -9.36
C ASP A 17 -6.41 -0.50 -9.69
N PHE A 18 -6.78 -0.54 -10.97
CA PHE A 18 -8.07 -1.07 -11.42
C PHE A 18 -8.23 -2.56 -11.10
N GLU A 19 -7.17 -3.35 -11.31
CA GLU A 19 -7.19 -4.78 -11.00
C GLU A 19 -7.41 -5.01 -9.50
N ARG A 20 -6.63 -4.32 -8.64
CA ARG A 20 -6.76 -4.43 -7.18
C ARG A 20 -8.12 -3.93 -6.69
N ALA A 21 -8.61 -2.80 -7.18
CA ALA A 21 -9.91 -2.26 -6.81
C ALA A 21 -11.05 -3.23 -7.20
N THR A 22 -10.99 -3.79 -8.41
CA THR A 22 -11.97 -4.76 -8.90
C THR A 22 -11.95 -6.03 -8.07
N LYS A 23 -10.76 -6.56 -7.75
CA LYS A 23 -10.62 -7.73 -6.89
C LYS A 23 -11.20 -7.48 -5.49
N LEU A 24 -10.89 -6.34 -4.88
CA LEU A 24 -11.43 -5.98 -3.58
C LEU A 24 -12.96 -5.85 -3.61
N ALA A 25 -13.52 -5.16 -4.59
CA ALA A 25 -14.97 -5.03 -4.75
C ALA A 25 -15.65 -6.40 -4.95
N ARG A 26 -15.02 -7.31 -5.71
CA ARG A 26 -15.50 -8.69 -5.85
C ARG A 26 -15.47 -9.43 -4.52
N ASP A 27 -14.39 -9.33 -3.75
CA ASP A 27 -14.29 -9.96 -2.43
C ASP A 27 -15.35 -9.38 -1.46
N MET A 28 -15.59 -8.07 -1.49
CA MET A 28 -16.65 -7.39 -0.73
C MET A 28 -18.03 -8.00 -1.01
N VAL A 29 -18.37 -8.16 -2.28
CA VAL A 29 -19.68 -8.67 -2.70
C VAL A 29 -19.81 -10.17 -2.46
N THR A 30 -18.79 -10.96 -2.79
CA THR A 30 -18.91 -12.42 -2.86
C THR A 30 -18.43 -13.16 -1.62
N ARG A 31 -17.57 -12.55 -0.80
CA ARG A 31 -16.98 -13.17 0.39
C ARG A 31 -17.39 -12.49 1.68
N TYR A 32 -17.51 -11.17 1.69
CA TYR A 32 -17.81 -10.42 2.91
C TYR A 32 -19.28 -10.06 3.06
N GLY A 33 -20.11 -10.30 2.04
CA GLY A 33 -21.53 -9.99 2.10
C GLY A 33 -21.84 -8.50 2.18
N MET A 34 -20.94 -7.65 1.66
CA MET A 34 -21.04 -6.19 1.68
C MET A 34 -21.86 -5.66 0.48
N SER A 35 -23.00 -6.29 0.21
CA SER A 35 -23.98 -5.80 -0.76
C SER A 35 -25.39 -5.97 -0.21
N ASP A 36 -26.13 -4.87 -0.08
CA ASP A 36 -27.52 -4.89 0.41
C ASP A 36 -28.45 -5.72 -0.48
N LYS A 37 -28.14 -5.83 -1.78
CA LYS A 37 -28.96 -6.59 -2.74
C LYS A 37 -28.72 -8.09 -2.69
N LEU A 38 -27.52 -8.52 -2.32
CA LEU A 38 -27.11 -9.92 -2.27
C LEU A 38 -27.09 -10.47 -0.82
N GLY A 39 -27.08 -9.57 0.16
CA GLY A 39 -27.06 -9.90 1.58
C GLY A 39 -25.73 -10.54 2.01
N THR A 40 -25.75 -11.14 3.20
CA THR A 40 -24.55 -11.70 3.85
C THR A 40 -24.14 -13.08 3.33
N MET A 41 -24.63 -13.50 2.16
CA MET A 41 -24.35 -14.83 1.63
C MET A 41 -22.96 -14.89 0.98
N VAL A 42 -22.19 -15.93 1.30
CA VAL A 42 -20.89 -16.19 0.68
C VAL A 42 -21.09 -16.99 -0.61
N TYR A 43 -20.71 -16.40 -1.74
CA TYR A 43 -20.88 -16.96 -3.08
C TYR A 43 -19.64 -17.72 -3.57
N VAL A 44 -18.46 -17.42 -3.02
CA VAL A 44 -17.19 -18.03 -3.40
C VAL A 44 -16.57 -18.69 -2.15
N GLY A 45 -16.34 -20.01 -2.20
CA GLY A 45 -15.62 -20.72 -1.16
C GLY A 45 -14.18 -20.21 -1.05
N GLN A 46 -13.59 -20.23 0.15
CA GLN A 46 -12.16 -20.00 0.28
C GLN A 46 -11.44 -21.14 -0.45
N ASP A 47 -10.65 -20.82 -1.49
CA ASP A 47 -9.83 -21.78 -2.24
C ASP A 47 -8.65 -22.32 -1.41
N GLN A 48 -8.83 -22.55 -0.12
CA GLN A 48 -7.76 -22.99 0.79
C GLN A 48 -7.78 -24.50 1.08
N ASP A 49 -8.87 -25.23 0.73
CA ASP A 49 -9.02 -26.66 1.09
C ASP A 49 -9.16 -27.64 -0.10
N SER A 50 -8.69 -27.30 -1.31
CA SER A 50 -8.64 -28.27 -2.43
C SER A 50 -7.38 -29.15 -2.39
N PHE A 51 -7.13 -29.83 -1.26
CA PHE A 51 -6.09 -30.88 -1.16
C PHE A 51 -6.67 -32.30 -1.21
N PHE A 52 -7.98 -32.47 -1.02
CA PHE A 52 -8.67 -33.76 -1.17
C PHE A 52 -9.91 -33.60 -2.05
N GLY A 53 -9.89 -34.31 -3.18
CA GLY A 53 -10.89 -34.34 -4.24
C GLY A 53 -12.34 -34.08 -3.80
N ALA A 54 -12.79 -32.84 -4.01
CA ALA A 54 -14.17 -32.48 -4.23
C ALA A 54 -14.21 -31.14 -4.98
N MET A 55 -14.08 -31.20 -6.31
CA MET A 55 -14.35 -30.07 -7.19
C MET A 55 -15.86 -29.83 -7.26
N SER A 56 -16.45 -29.35 -6.17
CA SER A 56 -17.75 -28.69 -6.21
C SER A 56 -17.50 -27.22 -5.96
N SER A 57 -16.98 -26.53 -6.99
CA SER A 57 -17.28 -25.11 -7.08
C SER A 57 -18.80 -25.02 -7.12
N LYS A 58 -19.42 -24.49 -6.06
CA LYS A 58 -20.85 -24.17 -6.10
C LYS A 58 -21.02 -23.20 -7.28
N THR A 59 -21.60 -23.70 -8.36
CA THR A 59 -21.82 -22.92 -9.57
C THR A 59 -22.90 -21.89 -9.24
N ILE A 60 -22.47 -20.64 -9.08
CA ILE A 60 -23.37 -19.49 -8.96
C ILE A 60 -24.20 -19.43 -10.24
N SER A 61 -25.53 -19.30 -10.12
CA SER A 61 -26.40 -19.16 -11.30
C SER A 61 -26.04 -17.91 -12.10
N GLU A 62 -26.23 -17.94 -13.42
CA GLU A 62 -25.96 -16.78 -14.29
C GLU A 62 -26.66 -15.52 -13.80
N ALA A 63 -27.94 -15.64 -13.41
CA ALA A 63 -28.72 -14.54 -12.84
C ALA A 63 -28.08 -13.95 -11.57
N THR A 64 -27.37 -14.76 -10.78
CA THR A 64 -26.65 -14.29 -9.60
C THR A 64 -25.31 -13.66 -9.98
N GLN A 65 -24.59 -14.21 -10.97
CA GLN A 65 -23.36 -13.61 -11.50
C GLN A 65 -23.62 -12.21 -12.06
N GLN A 66 -24.71 -12.03 -12.82
CA GLN A 66 -25.13 -10.72 -13.32
C GLN A 66 -25.39 -9.72 -12.18
N LYS A 67 -26.00 -10.15 -11.08
CA LYS A 67 -26.21 -9.31 -9.89
C LYS A 67 -24.89 -8.95 -9.21
N VAL A 68 -23.96 -9.91 -9.09
CA VAL A 68 -22.62 -9.69 -8.53
C VAL A 68 -21.86 -8.66 -9.35
N ASP A 69 -21.82 -8.81 -10.67
CA ASP A 69 -21.12 -7.87 -11.57
C ASP A 69 -21.74 -6.46 -11.52
N ALA A 70 -23.07 -6.37 -11.42
CA ALA A 70 -23.77 -5.11 -11.25
C ALA A 70 -23.37 -4.39 -9.95
N GLU A 71 -23.23 -5.14 -8.85
CA GLU A 71 -22.82 -4.57 -7.56
C GLU A 71 -21.34 -4.19 -7.53
N ILE A 72 -20.46 -4.98 -8.16
CA ILE A 72 -19.05 -4.63 -8.34
C ILE A 72 -18.94 -3.30 -9.12
N ARG A 73 -19.65 -3.18 -10.24
CA ARG A 73 -19.66 -1.95 -11.04
C ARG A 73 -20.16 -0.76 -10.22
N ARG A 74 -21.28 -0.92 -9.49
CA ARG A 74 -21.82 0.13 -8.63
C ARG A 74 -20.79 0.64 -7.63
N ILE A 75 -20.10 -0.27 -6.92
CA ILE A 75 -19.06 0.09 -5.95
C ILE A 75 -17.93 0.88 -6.63
N LEU A 76 -17.43 0.37 -7.76
CA LEU A 76 -16.33 1.02 -8.48
C LEU A 76 -16.72 2.42 -8.96
N ASP A 77 -17.91 2.58 -9.54
CA ASP A 77 -18.40 3.87 -10.06
C ASP A 77 -18.59 4.90 -8.93
N GLU A 78 -19.14 4.48 -7.79
CA GLU A 78 -19.31 5.33 -6.60
C GLU A 78 -17.95 5.79 -6.06
N GLN A 79 -17.01 4.87 -5.86
CA GLN A 79 -15.69 5.22 -5.35
C GLN A 79 -14.89 6.06 -6.35
N TYR A 80 -15.04 5.80 -7.65
CA TYR A 80 -14.46 6.64 -8.70
C TYR A 80 -14.99 8.07 -8.63
N SER A 81 -16.30 8.24 -8.44
CA SER A 81 -16.95 9.55 -8.28
C SER A 81 -16.45 10.28 -7.03
N VAL A 82 -16.35 9.58 -5.89
CA VAL A 82 -15.83 10.15 -4.64
C VAL A 82 -14.39 10.60 -4.82
N ALA A 83 -13.53 9.75 -5.39
CA ALA A 83 -12.13 10.07 -5.63
C ALA A 83 -11.97 11.27 -6.58
N ARG A 84 -12.76 11.34 -7.66
CA ARG A 84 -12.80 12.50 -8.55
C ARG A 84 -13.14 13.78 -7.79
N LYS A 85 -14.24 13.78 -7.03
CA LYS A 85 -14.68 14.95 -6.25
C LYS A 85 -13.60 15.41 -5.27
N LEU A 86 -12.91 14.47 -4.62
CA LEU A 86 -11.81 14.79 -3.69
C LEU A 86 -10.62 15.45 -4.41
N ILE A 87 -10.23 14.94 -5.57
CA ILE A 87 -9.15 15.50 -6.38
C ILE A 87 -9.53 16.90 -6.90
N GLU A 88 -10.74 17.06 -7.43
CA GLU A 88 -11.24 18.35 -7.92
C GLU A 88 -11.35 19.40 -6.80
N LYS A 89 -11.89 19.02 -5.64
CA LYS A 89 -11.99 19.91 -4.47
C LYS A 89 -10.62 20.36 -3.96
N ASN A 90 -9.60 19.50 -4.09
CA ASN A 90 -8.24 19.78 -3.63
C ASN A 90 -7.28 20.14 -4.76
N ARG A 91 -7.80 20.62 -5.90
CA ARG A 91 -7.02 20.85 -7.13
C ARG A 91 -5.70 21.61 -6.88
N ARG A 92 -5.76 22.71 -6.12
CA ARG A 92 -4.58 23.54 -5.79
C ARG A 92 -3.50 22.77 -5.03
N LYS A 93 -3.88 21.85 -4.14
CA LYS A 93 -2.94 21.02 -3.37
C LYS A 93 -2.27 19.99 -4.27
N VAL A 94 -3.03 19.36 -5.17
CA VAL A 94 -2.48 18.41 -6.14
C VAL A 94 -1.49 19.09 -7.08
N GLU A 95 -1.81 20.29 -7.57
CA GLU A 95 -0.88 21.10 -8.39
C GLU A 95 0.38 21.49 -7.60
N ALA A 96 0.24 21.85 -6.32
CA ALA A 96 1.39 22.15 -5.47
C ALA A 96 2.28 20.91 -5.22
N MET A 97 1.69 19.73 -5.01
CA MET A 97 2.43 18.47 -4.90
C MET A 97 3.17 18.13 -6.20
N ALA A 98 2.51 18.26 -7.34
CA ALA A 98 3.12 17.99 -8.64
C ALA A 98 4.31 18.94 -8.90
N LYS A 99 4.16 20.23 -8.60
CA LYS A 99 5.26 21.21 -8.71
C LYS A 99 6.42 20.88 -7.79
N ALA A 100 6.15 20.53 -6.53
CA ALA A 100 7.19 20.17 -5.58
C ALA A 100 7.95 18.90 -6.00
N LEU A 101 7.24 17.90 -6.56
CA LEU A 101 7.86 16.69 -7.11
C LEU A 101 8.69 16.98 -8.37
N LEU A 102 8.28 17.93 -9.21
CA LEU A 102 9.11 18.38 -10.34
C LEU A 102 10.38 19.10 -9.89
N GLU A 103 10.32 19.84 -8.78
CA GLU A 103 11.46 20.59 -8.25
C GLU A 103 12.45 19.71 -7.47
N TYR A 104 11.93 18.76 -6.67
CA TYR A 104 12.74 18.02 -5.69
C TYR A 104 12.83 16.50 -5.97
N GLU A 105 12.14 15.99 -6.99
CA GLU A 105 11.97 14.57 -7.36
C GLU A 105 11.23 13.72 -6.29
N THR A 106 11.46 14.01 -5.01
CA THR A 106 10.86 13.35 -3.85
C THR A 106 10.42 14.40 -2.85
N ILE A 107 9.32 14.13 -2.15
CA ILE A 107 8.83 14.97 -1.05
C ILE A 107 8.55 14.11 0.18
N ASP A 108 8.89 14.61 1.36
CA ASP A 108 8.66 13.93 2.62
C ASP A 108 7.32 14.30 3.27
N ALA A 109 7.01 13.69 4.41
CA ALA A 109 5.78 13.95 5.14
C ALA A 109 5.64 15.41 5.62
N ASP A 110 6.75 16.07 5.98
CA ASP A 110 6.72 17.46 6.44
C ASP A 110 6.37 18.41 5.28
N GLN A 111 6.92 18.14 4.10
CA GLN A 111 6.60 18.87 2.86
C GLN A 111 5.15 18.65 2.44
N ILE A 112 4.63 17.42 2.54
CA ILE A 112 3.21 17.14 2.31
C ILE A 112 2.33 17.92 3.30
N ASN A 113 2.69 17.93 4.59
CA ASN A 113 1.94 18.65 5.61
C ASN A 113 1.88 20.16 5.34
N ASP A 114 2.97 20.76 4.86
CA ASP A 114 2.98 22.16 4.45
C ASP A 114 1.98 22.43 3.32
N ILE A 115 1.95 21.57 2.28
CA ILE A 115 1.00 21.68 1.17
C ILE A 115 -0.43 21.54 1.67
N MET A 116 -0.68 20.57 2.55
CA MET A 116 -2.00 20.33 3.11
C MET A 116 -2.51 21.51 3.95
N ALA A 117 -1.60 22.21 4.64
CA ALA A 117 -1.86 23.43 5.40
C ALA A 117 -1.88 24.71 4.54
N GLY A 118 -1.64 24.63 3.24
CA GLY A 118 -1.58 25.79 2.33
C GLY A 118 -0.34 26.68 2.53
N LYS A 119 0.71 26.15 3.15
CA LYS A 119 1.99 26.84 3.35
C LYS A 119 2.91 26.62 2.14
N LYS A 120 3.93 27.48 2.02
CA LYS A 120 5.01 27.26 1.04
C LYS A 120 5.78 26.00 1.41
N VAL A 121 6.07 25.15 0.42
CA VAL A 121 6.82 23.91 0.60
C VAL A 121 8.26 24.24 1.02
N ARG A 122 8.72 23.59 2.09
CA ARG A 122 10.13 23.68 2.53
C ARG A 122 11.07 22.88 1.61
N PRO A 123 12.36 23.25 1.51
CA PRO A 123 13.36 22.44 0.82
C PRO A 123 13.53 21.06 1.47
N PRO A 124 13.96 20.04 0.72
CA PRO A 124 14.22 18.70 1.25
C PRO A 124 15.37 18.72 2.25
N LYS A 125 15.29 17.88 3.29
CA LYS A 125 16.37 17.71 4.26
C LYS A 125 17.59 17.06 3.59
N PRO A 126 18.83 17.44 3.95
CA PRO A 126 20.02 16.77 3.43
C PRO A 126 19.94 15.28 3.76
N LYS A 127 20.19 14.43 2.75
CA LYS A 127 20.22 12.97 2.93
C LYS A 127 21.28 12.66 3.98
N GLN A 128 20.88 12.15 5.13
CA GLN A 128 21.83 11.57 6.07
C GLN A 128 22.44 10.35 5.38
N GLU A 129 23.70 10.44 4.96
CA GLU A 129 24.46 9.27 4.58
C GLU A 129 24.51 8.35 5.79
N THR A 130 23.76 7.26 5.73
CA THR A 130 23.92 6.17 6.68
C THR A 130 25.31 5.59 6.43
N ASN A 131 26.29 6.05 7.21
CA ASN A 131 27.56 5.36 7.30
C ASN A 131 27.27 3.88 7.61
N PRO A 132 27.79 2.94 6.82
CA PRO A 132 27.61 1.53 7.13
C PRO A 132 28.21 1.28 8.52
N PRO A 133 27.58 0.42 9.35
CA PRO A 133 28.15 0.08 10.64
C PRO A 133 29.56 -0.47 10.39
N LYS A 134 30.57 0.14 11.01
CA LYS A 134 31.94 -0.35 10.99
C LYS A 134 31.89 -1.81 11.47
N GLY A 135 32.06 -2.74 10.53
CA GLY A 135 32.21 -4.14 10.83
C GLY A 135 33.40 -4.30 11.76
N ASP A 136 33.12 -4.80 12.96
CA ASP A 136 34.12 -5.25 13.91
C ASP A 136 34.82 -6.48 13.32
N LYS A 137 35.91 -6.24 12.58
CA LYS A 137 36.89 -7.28 12.26
C LYS A 137 37.84 -7.36 13.44
N GLY A 138 37.66 -8.41 14.23
CA GLY A 138 38.48 -8.69 15.40
C GLY A 138 39.98 -8.80 15.10
N SER A 139 40.78 -8.55 16.14
CA SER A 139 42.11 -9.13 16.25
C SER A 139 42.47 -9.36 17.72
N SER A 140 42.63 -10.65 18.00
CA SER A 140 43.38 -11.29 19.08
C SER A 140 44.55 -10.49 19.66
N GLY A 141 44.67 -10.54 20.99
CA GLY A 141 45.96 -10.43 21.66
C GLY A 141 45.94 -9.59 22.94
N THR A 142 45.52 -10.18 24.06
CA THR A 142 45.94 -9.66 25.38
C THR A 142 46.59 -10.78 26.18
N LYS A 143 47.90 -10.58 26.39
CA LYS A 143 48.80 -11.41 27.17
C LYS A 143 48.28 -11.53 28.60
N VAL A 144 48.08 -12.75 29.09
CA VAL A 144 47.84 -13.01 30.51
C VAL A 144 49.20 -13.06 31.20
N ALA A 145 49.50 -12.05 32.02
CA ALA A 145 50.64 -12.07 32.92
C ALA A 145 50.29 -12.94 34.13
N VAL A 146 51.06 -14.02 34.33
CA VAL A 146 50.96 -14.91 35.50
C VAL A 146 51.62 -14.23 36.70
N VAL A 147 50.87 -14.09 37.79
CA VAL A 147 51.38 -13.64 39.10
C VAL A 147 51.82 -14.88 39.90
N PRO A 148 53.02 -14.93 40.50
CA PRO A 148 53.47 -16.09 41.27
C PRO A 148 52.89 -16.06 42.71
N GLN A 149 52.41 -17.21 43.19
CA GLN A 149 52.06 -17.42 44.61
C GLN A 149 53.31 -17.77 45.44
N PRO A 150 53.41 -17.34 46.71
CA PRO A 150 54.53 -17.65 47.58
C PRO A 150 54.39 -19.02 48.27
N SER A 151 55.53 -19.60 48.58
CA SER A 151 55.76 -20.93 49.13
C SER A 151 55.22 -21.12 50.55
N ALA A 152 54.71 -22.31 50.85
CA ALA A 152 54.59 -22.83 52.22
C ALA A 152 55.42 -24.12 52.36
N LYS A 153 56.39 -24.08 53.28
CA LYS A 153 57.08 -25.24 53.87
C LYS A 153 56.40 -25.54 55.22
N GLY A 154 56.21 -26.83 55.53
CA GLY A 154 55.83 -27.31 56.86
C GLY A 154 54.81 -28.42 56.78
#